data_AF-A0A850SJP0-F1
#
_entry.id   AF-A0A850SJP0-F1
#
_cell.length_a   1.000
_cell.length_b   1.000
_cell.length_c   1.000
_cell.angle_alpha   90.00
_cell.angle_beta   90.00
_cell.angle_gamma   90.00
#
_symmetry.space_group_name_H-M   'P 1'
#
loop_
_entity.id
_entity.type
_entity.pdbx_description
1 polymer ?
#
loop_
_entity_poly.entity_id
_entity_poly.type
_entity_poly.pdbx_seq_one_letter_code
_entity_poly.pdbx_strand_id
1 'polypeptide(L)' 'MEALPAEIDDHRKLFGKEPWEVVYDPRDYCIICNTRVDEYGYCACGGAAD' A
#
# COMPACT_ATOMS: atom_id res chain seq x y z
N MET A 1 11.12 12.70 -5.52
CA MET A 1 10.32 12.39 -4.31
C MET A 1 11.26 12.61 -3.14
N GLU A 2 11.05 13.69 -2.39
CA GLU A 2 11.88 14.03 -1.23
C GLU A 2 11.51 13.12 -0.06
N ALA A 3 12.51 12.54 0.61
CA ALA A 3 12.28 11.73 1.81
C ALA A 3 11.84 12.64 2.96
N LEU A 4 10.83 12.20 3.73
CA LEU A 4 10.40 12.93 4.92
C LEU A 4 11.53 12.92 5.96
N PRO A 5 11.76 14.04 6.68
CA PRO A 5 12.68 14.04 7.81
C PRO A 5 12.24 12.99 8.84
N ALA A 6 13.19 12.19 9.33
CA ALA A 6 12.92 11.11 10.28
C ALA A 6 12.21 11.59 11.57
N GLU A 7 12.37 12.87 11.94
CA GLU A 7 11.70 13.50 13.08
C GLU A 7 10.18 13.63 12.90
N ILE A 8 9.65 13.61 11.67
CA ILE A 8 8.21 13.74 11.39
C ILE A 8 7.61 12.50 10.71
N ASP A 9 8.43 11.50 10.43
CA ASP A 9 8.01 10.24 9.82
C ASP A 9 7.44 9.28 10.87
N ASP A 10 6.25 9.61 11.36
CA ASP A 10 5.59 8.83 12.42
C ASP A 10 5.18 7.44 11.94
N HIS A 11 4.87 7.27 10.65
CA HIS A 11 4.57 5.95 10.09
C HIS A 11 5.79 5.03 10.20
N ARG A 12 6.97 5.49 9.75
CA ARG A 12 8.20 4.71 9.86
C ARG A 12 8.61 4.51 11.32
N LYS A 13 8.40 5.47 12.22
CA LYS A 13 8.66 5.28 13.67
C LYS A 13 7.78 4.20 14.30
N LEU A 14 6.50 4.14 13.94
CA LEU A 14 5.54 3.20 14.50
C LEU A 14 5.66 1.80 13.90
N PHE A 15 5.85 1.71 12.57
CA PHE A 15 5.74 0.47 11.81
C PHE A 15 7.09 -0.05 11.27
N GLY A 16 8.16 0.75 11.33
CA GLY A 16 9.50 0.38 10.88
C GLY A 16 9.67 0.26 9.36
N LYS A 17 8.66 0.67 8.58
CA LYS A 17 8.57 0.55 7.12
C LYS A 17 7.87 1.78 6.55
N GLU A 18 8.05 2.07 5.28
CA GLU A 18 7.26 3.08 4.57
C GLU A 18 5.85 2.56 4.25
N PRO A 19 4.84 3.44 4.07
CA PRO A 19 3.47 3.01 3.74
C PRO A 19 3.38 2.15 2.48
N TRP A 20 4.24 2.39 1.48
CA TRP A 20 4.31 1.62 0.24
C TRP A 20 5.18 0.35 0.34
N GLU A 21 5.87 0.13 1.46
CA GLU A 21 6.55 -1.15 1.74
C GLU A 21 5.62 -2.15 2.46
N VAL A 22 4.43 -1.70 2.87
CA VAL A 22 3.40 -2.56 3.44
C VAL A 22 2.74 -3.37 2.33
N VAL A 23 2.85 -4.69 2.44
CA VAL A 23 2.22 -5.69 1.56
C VAL A 23 1.12 -6.37 2.35
N TYR A 24 -0.14 -6.18 1.93
CA TYR A 24 -1.32 -6.71 2.64
C TYR A 24 -1.76 -8.09 2.13
N ASP A 25 -1.60 -8.38 0.84
CA ASP A 25 -1.90 -9.70 0.22
C ASP A 25 -0.66 -10.22 -0.54
N PRO A 26 -0.40 -11.54 -0.57
CA PRO A 26 0.68 -12.13 -1.39
C PRO A 26 0.58 -11.80 -2.89
N ARG A 27 -0.64 -11.50 -3.38
CA ARG A 27 -0.95 -10.96 -4.70
C ARG A 27 -1.07 -9.44 -4.59
N ASP A 28 -0.01 -8.80 -4.09
CA ASP A 28 0.12 -7.36 -3.79
C ASP A 28 -0.40 -6.44 -4.90
N TYR A 29 -0.42 -6.97 -6.14
CA TYR A 29 -0.96 -6.31 -7.33
C TYR A 29 -2.10 -7.13 -7.97
N CYS A 30 -3.17 -6.41 -8.35
CA CYS A 30 -4.26 -6.97 -9.13
C CYS A 30 -3.78 -7.40 -10.52
N ILE A 31 -4.02 -8.65 -10.92
CA ILE A 31 -3.65 -9.17 -12.26
C ILE A 31 -4.38 -8.50 -13.43
N ILE A 32 -5.48 -7.79 -13.17
CA ILE A 32 -6.31 -7.15 -14.20
C ILE A 32 -5.79 -5.75 -14.51
N CYS A 33 -5.63 -4.92 -13.48
CA CYS A 33 -5.30 -3.49 -13.64
C CYS A 33 -3.95 -3.09 -13.05
N ASN A 34 -3.19 -4.05 -12.51
CA ASN A 34 -1.86 -3.86 -11.93
C ASN A 34 -1.80 -2.73 -10.87
N THR A 35 -2.89 -2.55 -10.12
CA THR A 35 -2.95 -1.66 -8.96
C THR A 35 -2.76 -2.45 -7.66
N ARG A 36 -2.37 -1.77 -6.58
CA ARG A 36 -2.20 -2.40 -5.27
C ARG A 36 -3.53 -2.89 -4.71
N VAL A 37 -3.45 -4.02 -4.01
CA VAL A 37 -4.54 -4.57 -3.19
C VAL A 37 -4.51 -3.90 -1.82
N ASP A 38 -5.67 -3.51 -1.31
CA ASP A 38 -5.81 -2.84 -0.02
C ASP A 38 -5.71 -3.81 1.17
N GLU A 39 -5.78 -3.26 2.39
CA GLU A 39 -5.67 -4.00 3.66
C GLU A 39 -6.80 -5.01 3.91
N TYR A 40 -7.89 -4.95 3.13
CA TYR A 40 -9.01 -5.88 3.19
C TYR A 40 -8.95 -6.95 2.09
N GLY A 41 -7.89 -6.93 1.26
CA GLY A 41 -7.72 -7.87 0.16
C GLY A 41 -8.48 -7.47 -1.12
N TYR A 42 -8.97 -6.23 -1.22
CA TYR A 42 -9.69 -5.75 -2.39
C TYR A 42 -8.80 -4.95 -3.35
N CYS A 43 -9.08 -5.05 -4.65
CA CYS A 43 -8.43 -4.22 -5.66
C CYS A 43 -8.83 -2.76 -5.49
N ALA A 44 -7.86 -1.83 -5.42
CA ALA A 44 -8.12 -0.38 -5.40
C ALA A 44 -8.83 0.14 -6.67
N CYS A 45 -8.93 -0.68 -7.73
CA CYS A 45 -9.79 -0.43 -8.88
C CYS A 45 -11.29 -0.49 -8.56
N GLY A 46 -11.65 -0.72 -7.29
CA GLY A 46 -13.01 -0.66 -6.78
C GLY A 46 -13.86 -1.84 -7.19
N GLY A 47 -13.25 -2.92 -7.74
CA GLY A 47 -13.97 -4.06 -8.28
C GLY A 47 -15.24 -3.60 -8.98
N ALA A 48 -15.13 -2.81 -10.05
CA ALA A 48 -16.26 -2.48 -10.91
C ALA A 48 -16.76 -3.79 -11.54
N ALA A 49 -17.43 -4.60 -10.72
CA ALA A 49 -18.33 -5.63 -11.13
C ALA A 49 -19.49 -4.86 -11.75
N ASP A 50 -19.59 -4.99 -13.07
CA ASP A 50 -20.81 -4.73 -13.83
C ASP A 50 -21.98 -5.56 -13.25
#